data_AF-A0A4S1WR98-F1
#
_entry.id   AF-A0A4S1WR98-F1
#
_cell.length_a   1.000
_cell.length_b   1.000
_cell.length_c   1.000
_cell.angle_alpha   90.00
_cell.angle_beta   90.00
_cell.angle_gamma   90.00
#
_symmetry.space_group_name_H-M   'P 1'
#
loop_
_entity.id
_entity.type
_entity.pdbx_description
1 polymer ?
#
loop_
_entity_poly.entity_id
_entity_poly.type
_entity_poly.pdbx_seq_one_letter_code
_entity_poly.pdbx_strand_id
1 'polypeptide(L)'
;MSILDTLLRQQEPAFADRSPNLYAPFEARRLQGARVAWLNRRWFAQAGVDVDAPGVRAGIEAWLLRHYAVCVPGADDPHDLYTADLQTLFADRYGAPGGSAHGGSGRVGTFGGFNAKGIGRTPLASVQSDWYHSHGYMWLEEAVRETILSEVASRIFPHGAVPVVALLDAGCRIHWRDGSTGARRAIIVRPAFLRIASFMRSIFFGRGGYAGSEQWIDSQRVRDLWRSDWGSGGVGAVFRAAFTATGRQYGFGRVLRMWPGPPFASNLTLEGALVDFGSFRALPDWSCAQGETASHGFGAENTLITAAARALERIGRQNGIPICARELTAYFSAGVERGESEALLTHDIAVGSPLALELAALRTQQRRRVTSLQGARADAVVIGRLAPFPDLYRERLLRETEAMICVMGEGANSDYVSLDGFIDARVRLAWQHASPASLRA
;
A
#
# COMPACT_ATOMS: atom_id res chain seq x y z
N MET A 1 -19.28 12.09 -23.27
CA MET A 1 -19.46 11.06 -22.23
C MET A 1 -18.45 11.38 -21.14
N SER A 2 -18.88 11.61 -19.90
CA SER A 2 -17.94 12.06 -18.86
C SER A 2 -17.02 10.91 -18.44
N ILE A 3 -15.81 11.21 -17.97
CA ILE A 3 -14.92 10.22 -17.34
C ILE A 3 -15.63 9.54 -16.16
N LEU A 4 -16.48 10.29 -15.45
CA LEU A 4 -17.34 9.76 -14.41
C LEU A 4 -18.28 8.67 -14.96
N ASP A 5 -18.99 8.88 -16.07
CA ASP A 5 -19.85 7.85 -16.67
C ASP A 5 -19.09 6.57 -17.02
N THR A 6 -17.83 6.70 -17.45
CA THR A 6 -16.99 5.54 -17.79
C THR A 6 -16.57 4.79 -16.54
N LEU A 7 -16.15 5.51 -15.49
CA LEU A 7 -15.76 4.94 -14.20
C LEU A 7 -16.94 4.28 -13.47
N LEU A 8 -18.13 4.88 -13.53
CA LEU A 8 -19.32 4.41 -12.82
C LEU A 8 -19.99 3.21 -13.50
N ARG A 9 -19.80 3.02 -14.81
CA ARG A 9 -20.43 1.93 -15.59
C ARG A 9 -19.63 0.64 -15.65
N GLN A 10 -18.35 0.66 -15.25
CA GLN A 10 -17.54 -0.55 -15.19
C GLN A 10 -18.01 -1.45 -14.04
N GLN A 11 -18.54 -2.62 -14.38
CA GLN A 11 -18.97 -3.63 -13.39
C GLN A 11 -17.93 -4.75 -13.25
N GLU A 12 -17.31 -5.14 -14.35
CA GLU A 12 -16.23 -6.15 -14.35
C GLU A 12 -14.99 -5.63 -13.63
N PRO A 13 -14.32 -6.48 -12.82
CA PRO A 13 -13.11 -6.07 -12.14
C PRO A 13 -12.02 -5.73 -13.16
N ALA A 14 -11.25 -4.68 -12.88
CA ALA A 14 -10.11 -4.29 -13.72
C ALA A 14 -9.19 -5.49 -14.01
N PHE A 15 -8.56 -5.55 -15.18
CA PHE A 15 -7.62 -6.63 -15.57
C PHE A 15 -8.22 -8.04 -15.69
N ALA A 16 -9.55 -8.21 -15.59
CA ALA A 16 -10.19 -9.51 -15.80
C ALA A 16 -9.91 -10.10 -17.19
N ASP A 17 -9.68 -9.23 -18.19
CA ASP A 17 -9.27 -9.58 -19.55
C ASP A 17 -7.90 -10.27 -19.63
N ARG A 18 -7.04 -10.09 -18.61
CA ARG A 18 -5.69 -10.69 -18.56
C ARG A 18 -5.70 -12.14 -18.14
N SER A 19 -6.68 -12.55 -17.34
CA SER A 19 -6.79 -13.92 -16.84
C SER A 19 -8.16 -14.12 -16.21
N PRO A 20 -8.96 -15.11 -16.68
CA PRO A 20 -10.24 -15.46 -16.04
C PRO A 20 -10.05 -15.97 -14.60
N ASN A 21 -8.82 -16.40 -14.27
CA ASN A 21 -8.45 -16.91 -12.95
C ASN A 21 -7.84 -15.83 -12.04
N LEU A 22 -7.84 -14.54 -12.44
CA LEU A 22 -7.21 -13.48 -11.65
C LEU A 22 -7.95 -13.20 -10.34
N TYR A 23 -9.27 -13.41 -10.36
CA TYR A 23 -10.15 -13.04 -9.26
C TYR A 23 -10.84 -14.26 -8.65
N ALA A 24 -11.18 -14.15 -7.37
CA ALA A 24 -12.08 -15.05 -6.67
C ALA A 24 -13.37 -14.28 -6.31
N PRO A 25 -14.53 -14.65 -6.87
CA PRO A 25 -15.79 -13.99 -6.52
C PRO A 25 -16.22 -14.36 -5.10
N PHE A 26 -16.87 -13.43 -4.40
CA PHE A 26 -17.50 -13.66 -3.10
C PHE A 26 -18.62 -12.65 -2.86
N GLU A 27 -19.50 -12.97 -1.93
CA GLU A 27 -20.62 -12.11 -1.55
C GLU A 27 -20.26 -11.24 -0.34
N ALA A 28 -20.65 -9.98 -0.41
CA ALA A 28 -20.65 -9.04 0.70
C ALA A 28 -22.06 -8.45 0.87
N ARG A 29 -22.35 -7.95 2.07
CA ARG A 29 -23.62 -7.29 2.39
C ARG A 29 -23.41 -5.80 2.57
N ARG A 30 -24.39 -5.01 2.11
CA ARG A 30 -24.38 -3.56 2.31
C ARG A 30 -24.62 -3.20 3.77
N LEU A 31 -23.83 -2.26 4.28
CA LEU A 31 -23.91 -1.72 5.64
C LEU A 31 -25.05 -0.71 5.79
N GLN A 32 -25.77 -0.73 6.91
CA GLN A 32 -26.89 0.19 7.14
C GLN A 32 -26.45 1.62 7.49
N GLY A 33 -25.42 1.77 8.34
CA GLY A 33 -25.01 3.05 8.91
C GLY A 33 -23.83 3.73 8.21
N ALA A 34 -23.41 3.20 7.05
CA ALA A 34 -22.20 3.68 6.40
C ALA A 34 -22.38 5.06 5.76
N ARG A 35 -21.33 5.88 5.81
CA ARG A 35 -21.30 7.23 5.22
C ARG A 35 -19.96 7.52 4.58
N VAL A 36 -19.96 8.41 3.59
CA VAL A 36 -18.71 8.95 3.03
C VAL A 36 -18.15 9.95 4.03
N ALA A 37 -16.98 9.65 4.58
CA ALA A 37 -16.31 10.54 5.53
C ALA A 37 -15.34 11.48 4.81
N TRP A 38 -14.75 11.06 3.69
CA TRP A 38 -13.85 11.92 2.91
C TRP A 38 -13.80 11.53 1.42
N LEU A 39 -13.57 12.53 0.56
CA LEU A 39 -13.39 12.39 -0.89
C LEU A 39 -12.11 13.09 -1.36
N ASN A 40 -11.40 12.45 -2.27
CA ASN A 40 -10.18 12.98 -2.87
C ASN A 40 -10.48 13.96 -4.01
N ARG A 41 -10.70 15.23 -3.66
CA ARG A 41 -10.99 16.29 -4.64
C ARG A 41 -9.90 16.43 -5.71
N ARG A 42 -8.63 16.27 -5.34
CA ARG A 42 -7.50 16.37 -6.28
C ARG A 42 -7.59 15.29 -7.35
N TRP A 43 -7.84 14.05 -6.93
CA TRP A 43 -7.95 12.93 -7.87
C TRP A 43 -9.12 13.12 -8.85
N PHE A 44 -10.29 13.54 -8.35
CA PHE A 44 -11.43 13.85 -9.21
C PHE A 44 -11.16 15.01 -10.17
N ALA A 45 -10.52 16.09 -9.69
CA ALA A 45 -10.15 17.22 -10.55
C ALA A 45 -9.17 16.82 -11.66
N GLN A 46 -8.19 15.95 -11.36
CA GLN A 46 -7.27 15.39 -12.36
C GLN A 46 -8.00 14.51 -13.39
N ALA A 47 -9.10 13.90 -13.00
CA ALA A 47 -10.00 13.14 -13.86
C ALA A 47 -11.03 14.04 -14.60
N GLY A 48 -10.92 15.37 -14.47
CA GLY A 48 -11.83 16.33 -15.10
C GLY A 48 -13.20 16.43 -14.43
N VAL A 49 -13.32 16.04 -13.16
CA VAL A 49 -14.55 16.08 -12.37
C VAL A 49 -14.44 17.15 -11.28
N ASP A 50 -15.29 18.18 -11.38
CA ASP A 50 -15.49 19.14 -10.30
C ASP A 50 -16.47 18.58 -9.27
N VAL A 51 -15.94 18.14 -8.12
CA VAL A 51 -16.74 17.55 -7.03
C VAL A 51 -17.67 18.59 -6.40
N ASP A 52 -17.31 19.86 -6.41
CA ASP A 52 -18.08 20.92 -5.76
C ASP A 52 -19.22 21.44 -6.67
N ALA A 53 -19.30 20.98 -7.93
CA ALA A 53 -20.40 21.28 -8.82
C ALA A 53 -21.74 20.72 -8.31
N PRO A 54 -22.87 21.45 -8.48
CA PRO A 54 -24.17 21.03 -7.97
C PRO A 54 -24.56 19.60 -8.36
N GLY A 55 -24.90 18.77 -7.38
CA GLY A 55 -25.33 17.39 -7.58
C GLY A 55 -24.22 16.37 -7.86
N VAL A 56 -23.02 16.80 -8.26
CA VAL A 56 -21.91 15.88 -8.60
C VAL A 56 -21.45 15.12 -7.36
N ARG A 57 -21.18 15.82 -6.25
CA ARG A 57 -20.80 15.19 -4.99
C ARG A 57 -21.82 14.16 -4.52
N ALA A 58 -23.10 14.52 -4.48
CA ALA A 58 -24.17 13.63 -4.05
C ALA A 58 -24.25 12.36 -4.93
N GLY A 59 -24.06 12.52 -6.25
CA GLY A 59 -23.99 11.38 -7.18
C GLY A 59 -22.81 10.45 -6.91
N ILE A 60 -21.61 11.01 -6.67
CA ILE A 60 -20.41 10.26 -6.32
C ILE A 60 -20.60 9.52 -4.99
N GLU A 61 -21.09 10.20 -3.95
CA GLU A 61 -21.31 9.61 -2.64
C GLU A 61 -22.36 8.49 -2.69
N ALA A 62 -23.45 8.69 -3.42
CA ALA A 62 -24.48 7.67 -3.60
C ALA A 62 -23.94 6.43 -4.33
N TRP A 63 -23.07 6.60 -5.34
CA TRP A 63 -22.42 5.48 -6.01
C TRP A 63 -21.43 4.75 -5.10
N LEU A 64 -20.61 5.49 -4.35
CA LEU A 64 -19.66 4.91 -3.40
C LEU A 64 -20.37 4.08 -2.33
N LEU A 65 -21.44 4.60 -1.74
CA LEU A 65 -22.22 3.89 -0.73
C LEU A 65 -22.95 2.69 -1.32
N ARG A 66 -23.42 2.77 -2.56
CA ARG A 66 -24.07 1.64 -3.23
C ARG A 66 -23.12 0.47 -3.45
N HIS A 67 -21.87 0.74 -3.85
CA HIS A 67 -20.96 -0.29 -4.35
C HIS A 67 -19.81 -0.66 -3.41
N TYR A 68 -19.43 0.21 -2.47
CA TYR A 68 -18.24 0.02 -1.64
C TYR A 68 -18.52 0.11 -0.14
N ALA A 69 -19.72 0.54 0.29
CA ALA A 69 -20.14 0.43 1.69
C ALA A 69 -20.71 -0.97 2.01
N VAL A 70 -19.89 -1.98 1.74
CA VAL A 70 -20.22 -3.39 1.89
C VAL A 70 -19.18 -4.11 2.75
N CYS A 71 -19.58 -5.16 3.45
CA CYS A 71 -18.70 -5.98 4.26
C CYS A 71 -19.08 -7.46 4.11
N VAL A 72 -18.10 -8.35 4.23
CA VAL A 72 -18.35 -9.77 4.49
C VAL A 72 -18.75 -9.88 5.97
N PRO A 73 -19.97 -10.32 6.29
CA PRO A 73 -20.42 -10.41 7.67
C PRO A 73 -19.51 -11.30 8.51
N GLY A 74 -19.05 -10.78 9.65
CA GLY A 74 -18.34 -11.58 10.64
C GLY A 74 -19.29 -12.47 11.42
N ALA A 75 -18.76 -13.57 11.98
CA ALA A 75 -19.55 -14.47 12.84
C ALA A 75 -20.08 -13.76 14.09
N ASP A 76 -19.34 -12.77 14.59
CA ASP A 76 -19.64 -12.04 15.83
C ASP A 76 -20.34 -10.68 15.56
N ASP A 77 -20.69 -10.40 14.30
CA ASP A 77 -21.34 -9.13 13.94
C ASP A 77 -22.85 -9.17 14.24
N PRO A 78 -23.43 -8.11 14.83
CA PRO A 78 -24.87 -7.97 14.93
C PRO A 78 -25.56 -8.01 13.57
N HIS A 79 -26.70 -8.70 13.49
CA HIS A 79 -27.42 -8.90 12.23
C HIS A 79 -27.98 -7.59 11.64
N ASP A 80 -28.29 -6.61 12.48
CA ASP A 80 -28.83 -5.31 12.10
C ASP A 80 -27.77 -4.34 11.53
N LEU A 81 -26.48 -4.68 11.59
CA LEU A 81 -25.43 -3.92 10.89
C LEU A 81 -25.60 -3.95 9.37
N TYR A 82 -26.26 -4.98 8.86
CA TYR A 82 -26.37 -5.28 7.45
C TYR A 82 -27.79 -5.06 6.93
N THR A 83 -27.90 -4.57 5.70
CA THR A 83 -29.13 -4.69 4.92
C THR A 83 -29.26 -6.10 4.35
N ALA A 84 -30.41 -6.42 3.75
CA ALA A 84 -30.60 -7.66 3.01
C ALA A 84 -29.87 -7.67 1.65
N ASP A 85 -29.37 -6.52 1.20
CA ASP A 85 -28.77 -6.38 -0.13
C ASP A 85 -27.40 -7.05 -0.20
N LEU A 86 -27.28 -7.97 -1.15
CA LEU A 86 -26.05 -8.68 -1.49
C LEU A 86 -25.37 -8.01 -2.68
N GLN A 87 -24.05 -8.01 -2.64
CA GLN A 87 -23.21 -7.59 -3.75
C GLN A 87 -22.07 -8.58 -3.95
N THR A 88 -21.85 -8.99 -5.19
CA THR A 88 -20.67 -9.76 -5.57
C THR A 88 -19.47 -8.83 -5.71
N LEU A 89 -18.39 -9.19 -5.01
CA LEU A 89 -17.07 -8.57 -5.12
C LEU A 89 -16.05 -9.61 -5.56
N PHE A 90 -14.88 -9.14 -5.97
CA PHE A 90 -13.81 -9.96 -6.50
C PHE A 90 -12.51 -9.75 -5.73
N ALA A 91 -11.99 -10.80 -5.07
CA ALA A 91 -10.70 -10.75 -4.41
C ALA A 91 -9.60 -11.12 -5.42
N ASP A 92 -8.59 -10.28 -5.61
CA ASP A 92 -7.49 -10.55 -6.53
C ASP A 92 -6.54 -11.60 -5.95
N ARG A 93 -6.16 -12.57 -6.78
CA ARG A 93 -5.21 -13.62 -6.46
C ARG A 93 -3.80 -13.17 -6.76
N TYR A 94 -2.91 -13.38 -5.80
CA TYR A 94 -1.48 -13.14 -5.96
C TYR A 94 -0.68 -14.01 -4.99
N GLY A 95 0.58 -14.26 -5.33
CA GLY A 95 1.52 -15.01 -4.49
C GLY A 95 2.46 -14.11 -3.71
N ALA A 96 3.47 -14.71 -3.10
CA ALA A 96 4.60 -13.97 -2.52
C ALA A 96 5.83 -14.87 -2.47
N PRO A 97 7.05 -14.32 -2.63
CA PRO A 97 8.26 -15.08 -2.32
C PRO A 97 8.28 -15.36 -0.82
N GLY A 98 8.61 -16.59 -0.42
CA GLY A 98 8.74 -16.97 1.00
C GLY A 98 7.48 -17.54 1.66
N GLY A 99 6.35 -17.61 0.94
CA GLY A 99 5.28 -18.55 1.30
C GLY A 99 4.21 -18.05 2.26
N SER A 100 3.65 -16.87 1.99
CA SER A 100 2.40 -16.46 2.67
C SER A 100 1.33 -17.53 2.53
N ALA A 101 0.59 -17.80 3.62
CA ALA A 101 -0.51 -18.74 3.61
C ALA A 101 -1.75 -18.20 2.87
N HIS A 102 -1.77 -16.90 2.53
CA HIS A 102 -2.88 -16.25 1.84
C HIS A 102 -2.84 -16.49 0.33
N GLY A 103 -4.01 -16.62 -0.30
CA GLY A 103 -4.16 -16.81 -1.75
C GLY A 103 -4.16 -15.52 -2.57
N GLY A 104 -4.02 -14.37 -1.91
CA GLY A 104 -4.16 -13.03 -2.48
C GLY A 104 -4.76 -12.07 -1.46
N SER A 105 -5.63 -11.18 -1.93
CA SER A 105 -6.25 -10.15 -1.09
C SER A 105 -7.17 -10.76 -0.02
N GLY A 106 -6.69 -10.86 1.21
CA GLY A 106 -7.47 -11.39 2.35
C GLY A 106 -8.55 -10.44 2.91
N ARG A 107 -8.49 -9.15 2.55
CA ARG A 107 -9.38 -8.10 3.08
C ARG A 107 -9.75 -6.99 2.09
N VAL A 108 -9.64 -7.29 0.79
CA VAL A 108 -9.91 -6.36 -0.29
C VAL A 108 -10.83 -7.02 -1.29
N GLY A 109 -11.89 -6.30 -1.67
CA GLY A 109 -12.79 -6.70 -2.74
C GLY A 109 -12.78 -5.68 -3.85
N THR A 110 -12.84 -6.14 -5.08
CA THR A 110 -12.83 -5.33 -6.29
C THR A 110 -14.23 -5.30 -6.86
N PHE A 111 -14.68 -4.12 -7.28
CA PHE A 111 -15.86 -3.91 -8.11
C PHE A 111 -15.51 -2.88 -9.17
N GLY A 112 -15.74 -3.20 -10.45
CA GLY A 112 -15.31 -2.33 -11.54
C GLY A 112 -13.80 -2.02 -11.49
N GLY A 113 -13.47 -0.75 -11.68
CA GLY A 113 -12.10 -0.24 -11.64
C GLY A 113 -11.50 0.00 -10.24
N PHE A 114 -12.18 -0.37 -9.14
CA PHE A 114 -11.77 0.03 -7.78
C PHE A 114 -11.77 -1.12 -6.77
N ASN A 115 -10.90 -0.96 -5.79
CA ASN A 115 -10.71 -1.81 -4.62
C ASN A 115 -11.36 -1.16 -3.38
N ALA A 116 -12.15 -1.93 -2.66
CA ALA A 116 -12.63 -1.67 -1.30
C ALA A 116 -11.75 -2.43 -0.30
N LYS A 117 -10.95 -1.74 0.52
CA LYS A 117 -10.10 -2.37 1.55
C LYS A 117 -10.70 -2.15 2.93
N GLY A 118 -10.75 -3.21 3.73
CA GLY A 118 -11.36 -3.19 5.07
C GLY A 118 -12.76 -3.81 5.15
N ILE A 119 -13.17 -4.52 4.11
CA ILE A 119 -14.50 -5.11 3.93
C ILE A 119 -14.69 -6.47 4.61
N GLY A 120 -13.81 -6.86 5.54
CA GLY A 120 -13.86 -8.17 6.15
C GLY A 120 -13.12 -9.25 5.36
N ARG A 121 -13.23 -10.48 5.85
CA ARG A 121 -12.46 -11.63 5.39
C ARG A 121 -12.93 -12.14 4.03
N THR A 122 -12.03 -12.21 3.06
CA THR A 122 -12.32 -12.77 1.72
C THR A 122 -12.03 -14.28 1.65
N PRO A 123 -12.44 -14.98 0.57
CA PRO A 123 -12.06 -16.38 0.36
C PRO A 123 -10.55 -16.63 0.23
N LEU A 124 -9.76 -15.58 -0.05
CA LEU A 124 -8.30 -15.70 -0.19
C LEU A 124 -7.55 -15.51 1.13
N ALA A 125 -8.26 -15.22 2.21
CA ALA A 125 -7.67 -15.19 3.55
C ALA A 125 -7.38 -16.61 4.04
N SER A 126 -6.17 -16.88 4.52
CA SER A 126 -5.82 -18.18 5.11
C SER A 126 -6.57 -18.42 6.41
N VAL A 127 -7.04 -19.65 6.63
CA VAL A 127 -7.61 -20.09 7.91
C VAL A 127 -6.55 -20.31 8.98
N GLN A 128 -5.27 -20.32 8.59
CA GLN A 128 -4.14 -20.55 9.49
C GLN A 128 -3.63 -19.26 10.17
N SER A 129 -4.10 -18.10 9.74
CA SER A 129 -3.75 -16.81 10.35
C SER A 129 -4.57 -16.62 11.63
N ASP A 130 -3.96 -16.06 12.69
CA ASP A 130 -4.70 -15.75 13.92
C ASP A 130 -5.84 -14.76 13.66
N TRP A 131 -6.80 -14.67 14.57
CA TRP A 131 -8.00 -13.86 14.38
C TRP A 131 -7.67 -12.38 14.12
N TYR A 132 -6.67 -11.83 14.83
CA TYR A 132 -6.27 -10.43 14.71
C TYR A 132 -5.75 -10.10 13.31
N HIS A 133 -5.03 -11.02 12.69
CA HIS A 133 -4.53 -10.87 11.31
C HIS A 133 -5.53 -11.34 10.24
N SER A 134 -6.72 -11.82 10.62
CA SER A 134 -7.58 -12.58 9.70
C SER A 134 -9.07 -12.19 9.69
N HIS A 135 -9.50 -11.29 10.58
CA HIS A 135 -10.86 -10.75 10.58
C HIS A 135 -11.15 -9.86 9.35
N GLY A 136 -10.11 -9.26 8.76
CA GLY A 136 -10.18 -8.54 7.48
C GLY A 136 -10.87 -7.17 7.52
N TYR A 137 -11.19 -6.66 8.70
CA TYR A 137 -11.66 -5.28 8.86
C TYR A 137 -10.49 -4.31 8.88
N MET A 138 -10.76 -3.06 8.55
CA MET A 138 -9.82 -1.95 8.67
C MET A 138 -10.34 -0.97 9.72
N TRP A 139 -9.45 -0.49 10.57
CA TRP A 139 -9.82 0.48 11.60
C TRP A 139 -9.86 1.88 10.98
N LEU A 140 -10.68 2.77 11.53
CA LEU A 140 -10.75 4.14 11.05
C LEU A 140 -9.38 4.83 11.12
N GLU A 141 -8.61 4.58 12.17
CA GLU A 141 -7.26 5.11 12.35
C GLU A 141 -6.29 4.59 11.28
N GLU A 142 -6.38 3.30 10.92
CA GLU A 142 -5.60 2.71 9.82
C GLU A 142 -6.00 3.36 8.49
N ALA A 143 -7.30 3.52 8.25
CA ALA A 143 -7.85 4.09 7.01
C ALA A 143 -7.46 5.56 6.83
N VAL A 144 -7.54 6.35 7.90
CA VAL A 144 -7.10 7.76 7.90
C VAL A 144 -5.61 7.85 7.63
N ARG A 145 -4.79 7.03 8.31
CA ARG A 145 -3.34 6.99 8.07
C ARG A 145 -3.03 6.66 6.61
N GLU A 146 -3.65 5.62 6.07
CA GLU A 146 -3.41 5.21 4.69
C GLU A 146 -3.85 6.28 3.68
N THR A 147 -4.97 6.97 3.96
CA THR A 147 -5.47 8.07 3.14
C THR A 147 -4.48 9.25 3.14
N ILE A 148 -4.05 9.73 4.31
CA ILE A 148 -3.07 10.82 4.42
C ILE A 148 -1.78 10.44 3.71
N LEU A 149 -1.20 9.28 4.05
CA LEU A 149 0.10 8.89 3.51
C LEU A 149 0.05 8.64 2.00
N SER A 150 -1.08 8.17 1.45
CA SER A 150 -1.25 8.07 0.00
C SER A 150 -1.22 9.44 -0.69
N GLU A 151 -1.83 10.47 -0.12
CA GLU A 151 -1.83 11.82 -0.69
C GLU A 151 -0.46 12.49 -0.57
N VAL A 152 0.17 12.36 0.60
CA VAL A 152 1.54 12.83 0.83
C VAL A 152 2.48 12.17 -0.16
N ALA A 153 2.45 10.83 -0.24
CA ALA A 153 3.33 10.11 -1.14
C ALA A 153 3.06 10.43 -2.62
N SER A 154 1.80 10.58 -3.02
CA SER A 154 1.43 10.99 -4.38
C SER A 154 2.06 12.32 -4.82
N ARG A 155 2.37 13.21 -3.88
CA ARG A 155 2.96 14.52 -4.19
C ARG A 155 4.48 14.56 -4.14
N ILE A 156 5.08 13.78 -3.24
CA ILE A 156 6.51 13.92 -2.93
C ILE A 156 7.34 12.84 -3.61
N PHE A 157 6.81 11.63 -3.78
CA PHE A 157 7.56 10.51 -4.29
C PHE A 157 7.55 10.51 -5.83
N PRO A 158 8.67 10.17 -6.50
CA PRO A 158 8.85 10.32 -7.95
C PRO A 158 7.88 9.47 -8.79
N HIS A 159 7.39 8.35 -8.25
CA HIS A 159 6.37 7.53 -8.89
C HIS A 159 5.03 7.55 -8.13
N GLY A 160 4.86 8.50 -7.20
CA GLY A 160 3.64 8.73 -6.44
C GLY A 160 3.19 7.54 -5.60
N ALA A 161 1.87 7.46 -5.39
CA ALA A 161 1.21 6.41 -4.66
C ALA A 161 -0.12 6.04 -5.31
N VAL A 162 -0.62 4.84 -5.00
CA VAL A 162 -2.01 4.50 -5.30
C VAL A 162 -2.90 5.40 -4.44
N PRO A 163 -3.72 6.28 -5.05
CA PRO A 163 -4.50 7.25 -4.30
C PRO A 163 -5.66 6.57 -3.58
N VAL A 164 -5.96 6.99 -2.36
CA VAL A 164 -7.29 6.76 -1.78
C VAL A 164 -8.25 7.78 -2.40
N VAL A 165 -9.29 7.30 -3.06
CA VAL A 165 -10.30 8.13 -3.73
C VAL A 165 -11.40 8.53 -2.76
N ALA A 166 -11.75 7.63 -1.84
CA ALA A 166 -12.71 7.89 -0.79
C ALA A 166 -12.37 7.12 0.49
N LEU A 167 -12.71 7.70 1.63
CA LEU A 167 -12.75 7.02 2.92
C LEU A 167 -14.20 6.95 3.38
N LEU A 168 -14.66 5.74 3.63
CA LEU A 168 -15.99 5.44 4.13
C LEU A 168 -15.89 5.07 5.60
N ASP A 169 -16.71 5.71 6.40
CA ASP A 169 -16.99 5.29 7.76
C ASP A 169 -18.08 4.22 7.68
N ALA A 170 -17.78 3.03 8.22
CA ALA A 170 -18.68 1.88 8.10
C ALA A 170 -19.93 2.00 8.98
N GLY A 171 -19.98 2.99 9.88
CA GLY A 171 -21.12 3.20 10.80
C GLY A 171 -21.20 2.17 11.93
N CYS A 172 -20.17 1.35 12.10
CA CYS A 172 -20.12 0.29 13.11
C CYS A 172 -18.71 0.13 13.69
N ARG A 173 -18.61 -0.66 14.78
CA ARG A 173 -17.35 -0.97 15.46
C ARG A 173 -17.00 -2.44 15.24
N ILE A 174 -15.75 -2.81 15.53
CA ILE A 174 -15.36 -4.22 15.58
C ILE A 174 -16.06 -4.88 16.76
N HIS A 175 -16.76 -5.98 16.52
CA HIS A 175 -17.27 -6.84 17.56
C HIS A 175 -16.28 -7.97 17.81
N TRP A 176 -15.83 -8.10 19.05
CA TRP A 176 -14.91 -9.15 19.47
C TRP A 176 -15.69 -10.37 19.93
N ARG A 177 -15.02 -11.53 19.95
CA ARG A 177 -15.61 -12.81 20.39
C ARG A 177 -16.06 -12.81 21.86
N ASP A 178 -15.50 -11.93 22.68
CA ASP A 178 -15.90 -11.75 24.07
C ASP A 178 -17.13 -10.83 24.23
N GLY A 179 -17.72 -10.38 23.11
CA GLY A 179 -18.88 -9.49 23.07
C GLY A 179 -18.53 -8.01 23.22
N SER A 180 -17.27 -7.65 23.47
CA SER A 180 -16.84 -6.26 23.57
C SER A 180 -16.80 -5.57 22.19
N THR A 181 -16.87 -4.25 22.19
CA THR A 181 -16.72 -3.43 20.98
C THR A 181 -15.34 -2.77 20.91
N GLY A 182 -14.63 -2.98 19.81
CA GLY A 182 -13.33 -2.38 19.51
C GLY A 182 -13.41 -1.06 18.74
N ALA A 183 -12.37 -0.84 17.93
CA ALA A 183 -12.22 0.35 17.11
C ALA A 183 -13.36 0.51 16.08
N ARG A 184 -13.57 1.75 15.64
CA ARG A 184 -14.54 2.07 14.58
C ARG A 184 -14.03 1.50 13.26
N ARG A 185 -14.92 0.87 12.47
CA ARG A 185 -14.57 0.30 11.18
C ARG A 185 -14.58 1.36 10.09
N ALA A 186 -13.69 1.20 9.12
CA ALA A 186 -13.65 2.03 7.93
C ALA A 186 -13.35 1.18 6.69
N ILE A 187 -13.68 1.74 5.53
CA ILE A 187 -13.36 1.17 4.23
C ILE A 187 -12.68 2.27 3.42
N ILE A 188 -11.51 1.98 2.85
CA ILE A 188 -10.92 2.88 1.84
C ILE A 188 -11.25 2.36 0.44
N VAL A 189 -11.55 3.28 -0.45
CA VAL A 189 -11.77 3.02 -1.87
C VAL A 189 -10.60 3.58 -2.65
N ARG A 190 -9.96 2.75 -3.47
CA ARG A 190 -8.79 3.12 -4.28
C ARG A 190 -8.84 2.45 -5.65
N PRO A 191 -8.18 2.96 -6.70
CA PRO A 191 -8.14 2.29 -7.99
C PRO A 191 -7.57 0.86 -7.86
N ALA A 192 -8.05 -0.04 -8.70
CA ALA A 192 -7.47 -1.36 -8.83
C ALA A 192 -6.09 -1.28 -9.50
N PHE A 193 -5.16 -2.12 -9.07
CA PHE A 193 -3.79 -2.17 -9.58
C PHE A 193 -3.27 -3.60 -9.52
N LEU A 194 -2.28 -3.89 -10.36
CA LEU A 194 -1.55 -5.15 -10.31
C LEU A 194 -0.25 -4.99 -9.53
N ARG A 195 0.21 -6.11 -8.97
CA ARG A 195 1.45 -6.19 -8.20
C ARG A 195 2.44 -7.07 -8.92
N ILE A 196 3.72 -6.94 -8.55
CA ILE A 196 4.73 -7.93 -8.92
C ILE A 196 4.32 -9.33 -8.43
N ALA A 197 3.75 -9.41 -7.22
CA ALA A 197 3.16 -10.63 -6.66
C ALA A 197 2.05 -11.26 -7.52
N SER A 198 1.35 -10.48 -8.35
CA SER A 198 0.36 -11.01 -9.29
C SER A 198 1.02 -11.96 -10.29
N PHE A 199 2.33 -11.95 -10.49
CA PHE A 199 3.01 -12.90 -11.38
C PHE A 199 3.61 -14.10 -10.63
N MET A 200 3.33 -14.21 -9.34
CA MET A 200 3.88 -15.24 -8.45
C MET A 200 2.81 -16.21 -7.98
N ARG A 201 3.19 -17.46 -7.73
CA ARG A 201 2.29 -18.51 -7.23
C ARG A 201 2.05 -18.36 -5.72
N SER A 202 0.84 -18.64 -5.26
CA SER A 202 0.53 -18.85 -3.83
C SER A 202 0.50 -20.36 -3.53
N ILE A 203 1.69 -20.95 -3.41
CA ILE A 203 1.85 -22.43 -3.33
C ILE A 203 1.43 -23.03 -1.99
N PHE A 204 1.19 -22.22 -0.96
CA PHE A 204 0.77 -22.67 0.37
C PHE A 204 -0.71 -22.40 0.64
N PHE A 205 -1.42 -21.79 -0.30
CA PHE A 205 -2.85 -21.51 -0.15
C PHE A 205 -3.71 -22.62 -0.76
N GLY A 206 -4.69 -23.06 0.02
CA GLY A 206 -5.73 -23.99 -0.43
C GLY A 206 -5.22 -25.38 -0.80
N ARG A 207 -6.04 -26.13 -1.54
CA ARG A 207 -5.81 -27.53 -1.88
C ARG A 207 -5.00 -27.64 -3.17
N GLY A 208 -4.05 -28.58 -3.18
CA GLY A 208 -3.25 -28.93 -4.34
C GLY A 208 -3.70 -30.23 -5.00
N GLY A 209 -3.23 -30.47 -6.23
CA GLY A 209 -3.18 -31.81 -6.81
C GLY A 209 -4.29 -32.20 -7.79
N TYR A 210 -5.25 -31.33 -8.14
CA TYR A 210 -6.29 -31.67 -9.13
C TYR A 210 -6.88 -30.44 -9.84
N ALA A 211 -7.53 -30.67 -10.99
CA ALA A 211 -8.18 -29.62 -11.77
C ALA A 211 -9.29 -28.92 -10.97
N GLY A 212 -9.29 -27.59 -10.97
CA GLY A 212 -10.23 -26.78 -10.18
C GLY A 212 -9.83 -26.55 -8.72
N SER A 213 -8.76 -27.18 -8.22
CA SER A 213 -8.23 -26.87 -6.89
C SER A 213 -7.66 -25.44 -6.84
N GLU A 214 -7.53 -24.86 -5.64
CA GLU A 214 -7.06 -23.48 -5.47
C GLU A 214 -5.66 -23.28 -6.06
N GLN A 215 -4.75 -24.24 -5.84
CA GLN A 215 -3.41 -24.20 -6.43
C GLN A 215 -3.42 -24.43 -7.95
N TRP A 216 -4.38 -25.19 -8.49
CA TRP A 216 -4.52 -25.35 -9.94
C TRP A 216 -4.98 -24.06 -10.60
N ILE A 217 -6.01 -23.40 -10.04
CA ILE A 217 -6.49 -22.08 -10.50
C ILE A 217 -5.35 -21.06 -10.45
N ASP A 218 -4.60 -21.03 -9.35
CA ASP A 218 -3.43 -20.17 -9.19
C ASP A 218 -2.36 -20.44 -10.26
N SER A 219 -2.17 -21.70 -10.66
CA SER A 219 -1.23 -22.06 -11.74
C SER A 219 -1.68 -21.55 -13.11
N GLN A 220 -2.99 -21.61 -13.41
CA GLN A 220 -3.54 -21.08 -14.66
C GLN A 220 -3.42 -19.57 -14.69
N ARG A 221 -3.83 -18.89 -13.62
CA ARG A 221 -3.69 -17.44 -13.46
C ARG A 221 -2.27 -16.95 -13.74
N VAL A 222 -1.26 -17.57 -13.13
CA VAL A 222 0.13 -17.19 -13.37
C VAL A 222 0.49 -17.41 -14.84
N ARG A 223 0.16 -18.57 -15.42
CA ARG A 223 0.42 -18.82 -16.84
C ARG A 223 -0.22 -17.77 -17.75
N ASP A 224 -1.49 -17.45 -17.50
CA ASP A 224 -2.28 -16.50 -18.29
C ASP A 224 -1.68 -15.09 -18.22
N LEU A 225 -1.32 -14.62 -17.02
CA LEU A 225 -0.67 -13.32 -16.84
C LEU A 225 0.69 -13.23 -17.52
N TRP A 226 1.52 -14.28 -17.43
CA TRP A 226 2.83 -14.29 -18.08
C TRP A 226 2.71 -14.30 -19.60
N ARG A 227 1.68 -14.93 -20.16
CA ARG A 227 1.44 -15.03 -21.60
C ARG A 227 0.55 -13.92 -22.18
N SER A 228 -0.01 -13.08 -21.32
CA SER A 228 -0.80 -11.92 -21.73
C SER A 228 0.04 -10.95 -22.58
N ASP A 229 -0.63 -10.19 -23.44
CA ASP A 229 0.04 -9.15 -24.24
C ASP A 229 0.33 -7.91 -23.39
N TRP A 230 1.61 -7.73 -23.03
CA TRP A 230 2.09 -6.56 -22.29
C TRP A 230 2.67 -5.48 -23.20
N GLY A 231 2.38 -5.54 -24.50
CA GLY A 231 2.89 -4.60 -25.49
C GLY A 231 4.36 -4.84 -25.85
N SER A 232 4.98 -3.82 -26.43
CA SER A 232 6.36 -3.90 -26.94
C SER A 232 7.35 -4.25 -25.82
N GLY A 233 8.02 -5.39 -25.97
CA GLY A 233 9.00 -5.90 -24.99
C GLY A 233 8.42 -6.85 -23.93
N GLY A 234 7.10 -7.08 -23.95
CA GLY A 234 6.41 -8.07 -23.12
C GLY A 234 6.56 -7.85 -21.61
N VAL A 235 6.21 -8.88 -20.83
CA VAL A 235 6.22 -8.82 -19.35
C VAL A 235 7.62 -8.52 -18.78
N GLY A 236 8.69 -8.90 -19.49
CA GLY A 236 10.05 -8.58 -19.09
C GLY A 236 10.32 -7.07 -19.04
N ALA A 237 9.81 -6.30 -20.02
CA ALA A 237 9.92 -4.85 -20.01
C ALA A 237 9.14 -4.23 -18.85
N VAL A 238 7.95 -4.75 -18.55
CA VAL A 238 7.12 -4.33 -17.41
C VAL A 238 7.90 -4.52 -16.10
N PHE A 239 8.53 -5.68 -15.88
CA PHE A 239 9.31 -5.88 -14.65
C PHE A 239 10.54 -4.97 -14.56
N ARG A 240 11.26 -4.73 -15.66
CA ARG A 240 12.38 -3.77 -15.63
C ARG A 240 11.94 -2.36 -15.22
N ALA A 241 10.81 -1.91 -15.75
CA ALA A 241 10.20 -0.64 -15.38
C ALA A 241 9.77 -0.63 -13.90
N ALA A 242 9.05 -1.66 -13.45
CA ALA A 242 8.58 -1.79 -12.07
C ALA A 242 9.73 -1.80 -11.06
N PHE A 243 10.81 -2.55 -11.32
CA PHE A 243 11.98 -2.62 -10.43
C PHE A 243 12.74 -1.30 -10.42
N THR A 244 12.89 -0.63 -11.58
CA THR A 244 13.53 0.69 -11.66
C THR A 244 12.74 1.73 -10.88
N ALA A 245 11.42 1.79 -11.10
CA ALA A 245 10.53 2.73 -10.43
C ALA A 245 10.49 2.49 -8.92
N THR A 246 10.37 1.23 -8.51
CA THR A 246 10.47 0.84 -7.08
C THR A 246 11.81 1.27 -6.49
N GLY A 247 12.92 1.03 -7.20
CA GLY A 247 14.24 1.50 -6.77
C GLY A 247 14.26 3.01 -6.52
N ARG A 248 13.73 3.80 -7.46
CA ARG A 248 13.64 5.26 -7.32
C ARG A 248 12.84 5.68 -6.10
N GLN A 249 11.70 5.05 -5.83
CA GLN A 249 10.91 5.33 -4.63
C GLN A 249 11.72 5.12 -3.35
N TYR A 250 12.39 3.97 -3.23
CA TYR A 250 13.16 3.65 -2.03
C TYR A 250 14.41 4.52 -1.89
N GLY A 251 15.09 4.82 -2.99
CA GLY A 251 16.20 5.77 -3.00
C GLY A 251 15.79 7.16 -2.52
N PHE A 252 14.69 7.67 -3.08
CA PHE A 252 14.12 8.96 -2.70
C PHE A 252 13.72 8.99 -1.22
N GLY A 253 12.99 7.95 -0.76
CA GLY A 253 12.58 7.79 0.63
C GLY A 253 13.75 7.70 1.61
N ARG A 254 14.88 7.10 1.23
CA ARG A 254 16.09 7.05 2.08
C ARG A 254 16.64 8.42 2.39
N VAL A 255 16.73 9.31 1.39
CA VAL A 255 17.23 10.68 1.60
C VAL A 255 16.30 11.45 2.53
N LEU A 256 15.00 11.30 2.35
CA LEU A 256 13.98 11.96 3.18
C LEU A 256 13.72 11.28 4.52
N ARG A 257 14.36 10.12 4.77
CA ARG A 257 14.06 9.23 5.90
C ARG A 257 12.58 8.89 6.00
N MET A 258 11.90 8.79 4.86
CA MET A 258 10.53 8.32 4.73
C MET A 258 10.58 6.91 4.19
N TRP A 259 10.45 5.93 5.09
CA TRP A 259 10.54 4.53 4.74
C TRP A 259 9.15 3.95 4.48
N PRO A 260 8.84 3.48 3.26
CA PRO A 260 7.55 2.89 2.95
C PRO A 260 7.27 1.57 3.68
N GLY A 261 8.30 0.95 4.24
CA GLY A 261 8.26 -0.39 4.80
C GLY A 261 9.08 -1.37 3.95
N PRO A 262 9.01 -2.68 4.23
CA PRO A 262 9.76 -3.67 3.47
C PRO A 262 9.17 -3.85 2.06
N PRO A 263 9.99 -3.96 0.99
CA PRO A 263 9.51 -4.13 -0.38
C PRO A 263 9.07 -5.57 -0.67
N PHE A 264 8.06 -6.05 0.03
CA PHE A 264 7.42 -7.33 -0.30
C PHE A 264 6.80 -7.23 -1.69
N ALA A 265 6.94 -8.27 -2.51
CA ALA A 265 6.36 -8.28 -3.87
C ALA A 265 4.85 -8.04 -3.89
N SER A 266 4.14 -8.32 -2.79
CA SER A 266 2.71 -8.04 -2.57
C SER A 266 2.38 -6.55 -2.39
N ASN A 267 3.38 -5.71 -2.16
CA ASN A 267 3.23 -4.27 -1.93
C ASN A 267 3.97 -3.47 -3.03
N LEU A 268 4.45 -4.14 -4.08
CA LEU A 268 5.09 -3.51 -5.23
C LEU A 268 4.13 -3.51 -6.41
N THR A 269 3.64 -2.33 -6.79
CA THR A 269 2.81 -2.15 -7.99
C THR A 269 3.66 -2.30 -9.27
N LEU A 270 3.03 -2.57 -10.41
CA LEU A 270 3.76 -2.65 -11.69
C LEU A 270 4.25 -1.28 -12.15
N GLU A 271 3.56 -0.22 -11.75
CA GLU A 271 3.88 1.17 -12.08
C GLU A 271 4.93 1.77 -11.13
N GLY A 272 5.25 1.08 -10.03
CA GLY A 272 6.16 1.57 -8.98
C GLY A 272 5.55 2.60 -8.04
N ALA A 273 4.24 2.85 -8.11
CA ALA A 273 3.51 3.63 -7.12
C ALA A 273 3.53 2.92 -5.75
N LEU A 274 3.71 3.70 -4.67
CA LEU A 274 3.63 3.18 -3.30
C LEU A 274 2.21 2.77 -2.92
N VAL A 275 2.08 1.72 -2.12
CA VAL A 275 0.80 1.21 -1.64
C VAL A 275 0.94 0.50 -0.29
N ASP A 276 -0.18 0.33 0.41
CA ASP A 276 -0.28 -0.38 1.71
C ASP A 276 0.62 0.26 2.78
N PHE A 277 0.25 1.48 3.18
CA PHE A 277 0.98 2.36 4.09
C PHE A 277 0.98 1.95 5.57
N GLY A 278 0.64 0.70 5.89
CA GLY A 278 0.61 0.21 7.27
C GLY A 278 1.98 0.29 7.95
N SER A 279 3.05 0.02 7.19
CA SER A 279 4.42 0.06 7.68
C SER A 279 5.17 1.36 7.37
N PHE A 280 4.54 2.34 6.73
CA PHE A 280 5.19 3.57 6.33
C PHE A 280 5.50 4.45 7.54
N ARG A 281 6.72 4.99 7.63
CA ARG A 281 7.14 5.84 8.75
C ARG A 281 8.28 6.77 8.41
N ALA A 282 8.34 7.90 9.10
CA ALA A 282 9.54 8.72 9.16
C ALA A 282 10.57 8.05 10.11
N LEU A 283 11.84 8.08 9.75
CA LEU A 283 12.93 7.52 10.55
C LEU A 283 13.71 8.65 11.24
N PRO A 284 14.07 8.46 12.53
CA PRO A 284 14.84 9.45 13.26
C PRO A 284 16.25 9.61 12.69
N ASP A 285 16.81 8.59 12.04
CA ASP A 285 18.14 8.56 11.43
C ASP A 285 18.19 7.44 10.38
N TRP A 286 19.38 7.11 9.86
CA TRP A 286 19.59 6.00 8.91
C TRP A 286 19.87 4.66 9.58
N SER A 287 19.65 4.53 10.89
CA SER A 287 19.79 3.25 11.56
C SER A 287 18.75 2.24 11.03
N CYS A 288 19.09 0.96 11.15
CA CYS A 288 18.22 -0.12 10.72
C CYS A 288 16.98 -0.19 11.63
N ALA A 289 15.89 0.46 11.23
CA ALA A 289 14.61 0.38 11.92
C ALA A 289 13.79 -0.81 11.42
N GLN A 290 13.26 -1.63 12.32
CA GLN A 290 12.29 -2.68 11.99
C GLN A 290 10.88 -2.16 12.23
N GLY A 291 9.99 -2.42 11.26
CA GLY A 291 8.62 -1.93 11.33
C GLY A 291 7.68 -2.80 12.17
N GLU A 292 7.99 -4.10 12.24
CA GLU A 292 7.25 -5.18 12.90
C GLU A 292 8.27 -6.21 13.42
N THR A 293 7.94 -6.90 14.51
CA THR A 293 8.77 -7.95 15.10
C THR A 293 9.06 -9.03 14.06
N ALA A 294 10.34 -9.40 13.88
CA ALA A 294 10.81 -10.37 12.89
C ALA A 294 10.61 -9.98 11.40
N SER A 295 10.29 -8.71 11.10
CA SER A 295 10.27 -8.21 9.73
C SER A 295 11.62 -7.65 9.27
N HIS A 296 11.77 -7.44 7.97
CA HIS A 296 12.98 -6.85 7.39
C HIS A 296 13.00 -5.35 7.69
N GLY A 297 14.12 -4.85 8.23
CA GLY A 297 14.26 -3.44 8.56
C GLY A 297 14.67 -2.57 7.38
N PHE A 298 14.63 -1.25 7.61
CA PHE A 298 15.25 -0.26 6.74
C PHE A 298 16.70 -0.65 6.43
N GLY A 299 17.05 -0.61 5.15
CA GLY A 299 18.36 -1.05 4.67
C GLY A 299 18.48 -2.54 4.34
N ALA A 300 17.41 -3.31 4.48
CA ALA A 300 17.35 -4.72 4.04
C ALA A 300 16.60 -4.91 2.70
N GLU A 301 16.31 -3.83 1.97
CA GLU A 301 15.46 -3.85 0.77
C GLU A 301 16.00 -4.81 -0.31
N ASN A 302 17.33 -4.77 -0.55
CA ASN A 302 17.98 -5.59 -1.56
C ASN A 302 17.76 -7.10 -1.36
N THR A 303 17.64 -7.56 -0.11
CA THR A 303 17.38 -8.97 0.20
C THR A 303 16.01 -9.39 -0.32
N LEU A 304 14.97 -8.60 -0.03
CA LEU A 304 13.61 -8.87 -0.45
C LEU A 304 13.43 -8.72 -1.97
N ILE A 305 14.04 -7.69 -2.56
CA ILE A 305 14.06 -7.48 -4.01
C ILE A 305 14.73 -8.65 -4.73
N THR A 306 15.86 -9.15 -4.21
CA THR A 306 16.55 -10.31 -4.79
C THR A 306 15.71 -11.57 -4.69
N ALA A 307 15.01 -11.78 -3.57
CA ALA A 307 14.08 -12.90 -3.42
C ALA A 307 12.92 -12.82 -4.43
N ALA A 308 12.33 -11.64 -4.62
CA ALA A 308 11.29 -11.39 -5.61
C ALA A 308 11.81 -11.65 -7.04
N ALA A 309 12.98 -11.12 -7.40
CA ALA A 309 13.60 -11.30 -8.71
C ALA A 309 13.87 -12.77 -9.03
N ARG A 310 14.41 -13.54 -8.07
CA ARG A 310 14.64 -15.00 -8.21
C ARG A 310 13.34 -15.78 -8.38
N ALA A 311 12.29 -15.37 -7.67
CA ALA A 311 10.97 -15.99 -7.84
C ALA A 311 10.43 -15.75 -9.24
N LEU A 312 10.53 -14.52 -9.77
CA LEU A 312 10.14 -14.21 -11.15
C LEU A 312 10.97 -14.98 -12.18
N GLU A 313 12.30 -15.03 -12.05
CA GLU A 313 13.15 -15.80 -12.97
C GLU A 313 12.71 -17.27 -13.07
N ARG A 314 12.49 -17.92 -11.93
CA ARG A 314 12.05 -19.32 -11.89
C ARG A 314 10.70 -19.51 -12.57
N ILE A 315 9.74 -18.63 -12.31
CA ILE A 315 8.39 -18.72 -12.89
C ILE A 315 8.42 -18.37 -14.39
N GLY A 316 9.22 -17.40 -14.79
CA GLY A 316 9.41 -17.04 -16.20
C GLY A 316 9.97 -18.20 -17.00
N ARG A 317 10.98 -18.91 -16.47
CA ARG A 317 11.50 -20.14 -17.08
C ARG A 317 10.42 -21.20 -17.27
N GLN A 318 9.56 -21.40 -16.28
CA GLN A 318 8.43 -22.35 -16.37
C GLN A 318 7.40 -21.95 -17.44
N ASN A 319 7.30 -20.66 -17.78
CA ASN A 319 6.38 -20.13 -18.77
C ASN A 319 7.05 -19.83 -20.12
N GLY A 320 8.33 -20.18 -20.30
CA GLY A 320 9.08 -19.96 -21.55
C GLY A 320 9.49 -18.52 -21.80
N ILE A 321 9.50 -17.67 -20.77
CA ILE A 321 9.84 -16.24 -20.85
C ILE A 321 11.12 -16.00 -20.04
N PRO A 322 12.27 -15.77 -20.70
CA PRO A 322 13.53 -15.59 -19.99
C PRO A 322 13.56 -14.26 -19.25
N ILE A 323 13.86 -14.31 -17.95
CA ILE A 323 14.14 -13.17 -17.10
C ILE A 323 15.37 -13.50 -16.26
N CYS A 324 16.27 -12.54 -16.13
CA CYS A 324 17.46 -12.67 -15.30
C CYS A 324 17.23 -11.96 -13.96
N ALA A 325 17.27 -12.69 -12.84
CA ALA A 325 17.08 -12.08 -11.52
C ALA A 325 18.17 -11.03 -11.21
N ARG A 326 19.42 -11.30 -11.62
CA ARG A 326 20.55 -10.37 -11.47
C ARG A 326 20.30 -9.07 -12.23
N GLU A 327 19.70 -9.14 -13.41
CA GLU A 327 19.34 -7.96 -14.21
C GLU A 327 18.26 -7.14 -13.50
N LEU A 328 17.17 -7.77 -13.03
CA LEU A 328 16.12 -7.06 -12.28
C LEU A 328 16.65 -6.39 -11.00
N THR A 329 17.51 -7.07 -10.23
CA THR A 329 18.15 -6.48 -9.05
C THR A 329 19.08 -5.30 -9.44
N ALA A 330 19.72 -5.35 -10.60
CA ALA A 330 20.52 -4.24 -11.11
C ALA A 330 19.65 -3.02 -11.47
N TYR A 331 18.48 -3.23 -12.09
CA TYR A 331 17.51 -2.16 -12.34
C TYR A 331 17.01 -1.51 -11.05
N PHE A 332 16.71 -2.30 -10.03
CA PHE A 332 16.36 -1.76 -8.71
C PHE A 332 17.50 -0.93 -8.11
N SER A 333 18.73 -1.46 -8.08
CA SER A 333 19.90 -0.75 -7.54
C SER A 333 20.16 0.57 -8.27
N ALA A 334 20.11 0.56 -9.61
CA ALA A 334 20.24 1.77 -10.42
C ALA A 334 19.09 2.76 -10.16
N GLY A 335 17.88 2.26 -9.94
CA GLY A 335 16.73 3.07 -9.51
C GLY A 335 16.99 3.74 -8.17
N VAL A 336 17.51 3.01 -7.18
CA VAL A 336 17.86 3.55 -5.85
C VAL A 336 18.85 4.71 -5.98
N GLU A 337 19.93 4.52 -6.72
CA GLU A 337 20.93 5.59 -6.92
C GLU A 337 20.31 6.83 -7.57
N ARG A 338 19.46 6.65 -8.58
CA ARG A 338 18.74 7.75 -9.23
C ARG A 338 17.77 8.47 -8.28
N GLY A 339 17.00 7.72 -7.50
CA GLY A 339 16.05 8.28 -6.53
C GLY A 339 16.76 9.07 -5.43
N GLU A 340 17.91 8.59 -4.97
CA GLU A 340 18.75 9.32 -4.01
C GLU A 340 19.27 10.63 -4.63
N SER A 341 19.80 10.60 -5.85
CA SER A 341 20.23 11.81 -6.57
C SER A 341 19.08 12.80 -6.79
N GLU A 342 17.91 12.33 -7.19
CA GLU A 342 16.72 13.15 -7.41
C GLU A 342 16.25 13.84 -6.13
N ALA A 343 16.24 13.14 -5.00
CA ALA A 343 15.91 13.73 -3.71
C ALA A 343 16.95 14.77 -3.28
N LEU A 344 18.25 14.50 -3.41
CA LEU A 344 19.29 15.47 -3.06
C LEU A 344 19.14 16.77 -3.87
N LEU A 345 18.85 16.67 -5.17
CA LEU A 345 18.63 17.83 -6.05
C LEU A 345 17.34 18.58 -5.73
N THR A 346 16.23 17.85 -5.57
CA THR A 346 14.91 18.44 -5.30
C THR A 346 14.88 19.24 -4.00
N HIS A 347 15.72 18.87 -3.04
CA HIS A 347 15.75 19.45 -1.70
C HIS A 347 17.00 20.29 -1.42
N ASP A 348 17.78 20.62 -2.47
CA ASP A 348 19.01 21.43 -2.38
C ASP A 348 19.98 20.95 -1.29
N ILE A 349 20.10 19.64 -1.14
CA ILE A 349 21.00 19.03 -0.16
C ILE A 349 22.40 18.98 -0.77
N ALA A 350 23.28 19.88 -0.31
CA ALA A 350 24.65 19.97 -0.80
C ALA A 350 25.40 18.63 -0.71
N VAL A 351 26.14 18.31 -1.78
CA VAL A 351 27.09 17.20 -1.82
C VAL A 351 28.17 17.45 -0.76
N GLY A 352 28.42 16.46 0.11
CA GLY A 352 29.37 16.59 1.22
C GLY A 352 28.78 17.17 2.51
N SER A 353 27.48 17.49 2.53
CA SER A 353 26.77 17.75 3.78
C SER A 353 26.85 16.53 4.73
N PRO A 354 26.72 16.72 6.05
CA PRO A 354 26.65 15.60 7.00
C PRO A 354 25.62 14.54 6.58
N LEU A 355 24.47 15.01 6.05
CA LEU A 355 23.41 14.20 5.48
C LEU A 355 23.88 13.31 4.32
N ALA A 356 24.61 13.90 3.36
CA ALA A 356 25.17 13.15 2.23
C ALA A 356 26.24 12.12 2.67
N LEU A 357 27.02 12.43 3.70
CA LEU A 357 28.03 11.53 4.27
C LEU A 357 27.38 10.34 5.01
N GLU A 358 26.32 10.58 5.77
CA GLU A 358 25.57 9.52 6.46
C GLU A 358 24.87 8.58 5.47
N LEU A 359 24.30 9.13 4.39
CA LEU A 359 23.76 8.33 3.28
C LEU A 359 24.84 7.46 2.63
N ALA A 360 26.06 7.98 2.44
CA ALA A 360 27.19 7.21 1.92
C ALA A 360 27.62 6.07 2.88
N ALA A 361 27.52 6.29 4.19
CA ALA A 361 27.77 5.26 5.19
C ALA A 361 26.72 4.14 5.11
N LEU A 362 25.43 4.48 4.98
CA LEU A 362 24.36 3.50 4.76
C LEU A 362 24.61 2.66 3.49
N ARG A 363 24.96 3.29 2.37
CA ARG A 363 25.33 2.59 1.12
C ARG A 363 26.44 1.57 1.36
N THR A 364 27.47 1.96 2.11
CA THR A 364 28.60 1.09 2.46
C THR A 364 28.15 -0.10 3.30
N GLN A 365 27.28 0.11 4.30
CA GLN A 365 26.72 -0.95 5.13
C GLN A 365 25.90 -1.96 4.30
N GLN A 366 25.06 -1.47 3.40
CA GLN A 366 24.24 -2.33 2.54
C GLN A 366 25.09 -3.16 1.57
N ARG A 367 26.11 -2.55 0.96
CA ARG A 367 27.06 -3.27 0.09
C ARG A 367 27.75 -4.40 0.86
N ARG A 368 28.22 -4.14 2.09
CA ARG A 368 28.84 -5.17 2.95
C ARG A 368 27.89 -6.32 3.28
N ARG A 369 26.61 -6.03 3.58
CA ARG A 369 25.59 -7.06 3.85
C ARG A 369 25.29 -7.95 2.66
N VAL A 370 25.30 -7.40 1.44
CA VAL A 370 25.12 -8.19 0.21
C VAL A 370 26.30 -9.16 0.02
N THR A 371 27.52 -8.73 0.35
CA THR A 371 28.72 -9.58 0.26
C THR A 371 28.80 -10.62 1.39
N SER A 372 28.23 -10.35 2.56
CA SER A 372 28.35 -11.20 3.76
C SER A 372 27.24 -12.23 3.96
N LEU A 373 26.40 -12.49 2.95
CA LEU A 373 25.34 -13.53 3.01
C LEU A 373 25.90 -14.98 2.94
N GLN A 374 27.05 -15.22 3.60
CA GLN A 374 27.53 -16.53 4.05
C GLN A 374 27.64 -16.67 5.58
N GLY A 375 27.16 -15.69 6.36
CA GLY A 375 26.86 -15.90 7.78
C GLY A 375 27.49 -14.88 8.71
N ALA A 376 26.65 -14.07 9.35
CA ALA A 376 26.86 -13.51 10.69
C ALA A 376 25.64 -12.65 11.09
N ARG A 377 25.29 -12.69 12.38
CA ARG A 377 24.35 -11.77 13.03
C ARG A 377 24.91 -10.33 12.97
N ALA A 378 24.02 -9.36 12.81
CA ALA A 378 24.38 -7.96 12.63
C ALA A 378 24.56 -7.24 13.97
N ASP A 379 25.73 -6.64 14.18
CA ASP A 379 25.92 -5.60 15.19
C ASP A 379 25.38 -4.26 14.66
N ALA A 380 24.60 -3.56 15.48
CA ALA A 380 24.07 -2.23 15.16
C ALA A 380 25.12 -1.17 15.49
N VAL A 381 25.54 -0.39 14.48
CA VAL A 381 26.34 0.81 14.67
C VAL A 381 25.39 2.01 14.78
N VAL A 382 25.37 2.66 15.93
CA VAL A 382 24.63 3.90 16.19
C VAL A 382 25.50 5.08 15.74
N ILE A 383 25.00 5.96 14.87
CA ILE A 383 25.75 7.12 14.38
C ILE A 383 24.87 8.38 14.44
N GLY A 384 25.34 9.39 15.17
CA GLY A 384 25.12 10.83 14.91
C GLY A 384 23.77 11.48 15.26
N ARG A 385 23.79 12.70 15.84
CA ARG A 385 22.61 13.55 16.05
C ARG A 385 22.29 14.43 14.82
N LEU A 386 21.00 14.69 14.66
CA LEU A 386 20.26 15.18 13.51
C LEU A 386 20.48 16.63 13.01
N ALA A 387 20.35 16.81 11.68
CA ALA A 387 19.94 18.05 11.04
C ALA A 387 18.38 18.11 10.89
N PRO A 388 17.75 19.31 10.96
CA PRO A 388 16.30 19.47 10.93
C PRO A 388 15.65 19.15 9.56
N PHE A 389 14.36 18.85 9.60
CA PHE A 389 13.51 18.53 8.43
C PHE A 389 13.21 19.81 7.61
N PRO A 390 13.13 19.78 6.26
CA PRO A 390 12.86 20.99 5.48
C PRO A 390 11.45 21.57 5.73
N ASP A 391 11.36 22.87 6.03
CA ASP A 391 10.13 23.60 6.39
C ASP A 391 9.03 23.60 5.31
N LEU A 392 9.38 23.41 4.04
CA LEU A 392 8.47 23.57 2.89
C LEU A 392 7.33 22.53 2.84
N TYR A 393 7.51 21.38 3.51
CA TYR A 393 6.47 20.34 3.60
C TYR A 393 5.46 20.59 4.71
N ARG A 394 5.80 21.43 5.69
CA ARG A 394 5.06 21.62 6.94
C ARG A 394 3.68 22.25 6.70
N GLU A 395 3.61 23.43 6.09
CA GLU A 395 2.36 24.21 5.98
C GLU A 395 1.30 23.58 5.06
N ARG A 396 1.72 22.74 4.11
CA ARG A 396 0.83 22.11 3.14
C ARG A 396 0.28 20.78 3.66
N LEU A 397 1.09 19.99 4.37
CA LEU A 397 0.64 18.79 5.08
C LEU A 397 -0.34 19.15 6.20
N LEU A 398 -0.07 20.24 6.92
CA LEU A 398 -0.89 20.71 8.04
C LEU A 398 -2.33 20.99 7.59
N ARG A 399 -2.53 21.73 6.50
CA ARG A 399 -3.88 22.04 5.99
C ARG A 399 -4.71 20.81 5.60
N GLU A 400 -4.07 19.79 5.02
CA GLU A 400 -4.77 18.56 4.61
C GLU A 400 -5.02 17.62 5.79
N THR A 401 -4.06 17.54 6.72
CA THR A 401 -4.19 16.77 7.95
C THR A 401 -5.24 17.39 8.87
N GLU A 402 -5.26 18.72 9.02
CA GLU A 402 -6.25 19.48 9.80
C GLU A 402 -7.67 19.29 9.25
N ALA A 403 -7.85 19.36 7.93
CA ALA A 403 -9.13 19.09 7.29
C ALA A 403 -9.64 17.66 7.56
N MET A 404 -8.74 16.67 7.59
CA MET A 404 -9.08 15.28 7.93
C MET A 404 -9.28 15.07 9.45
N ILE A 405 -8.58 15.82 10.30
CA ILE A 405 -8.76 15.82 11.76
C ILE A 405 -10.13 16.39 12.12
N CYS A 406 -10.62 17.43 11.44
CA CYS A 406 -11.97 17.94 11.64
C CYS A 406 -13.05 16.87 11.39
N VAL A 407 -12.84 15.95 10.43
CA VAL A 407 -13.73 14.82 10.18
C VAL A 407 -13.73 13.80 11.34
N MET A 408 -12.63 13.71 12.10
CA MET A 408 -12.49 12.81 13.26
C MET A 408 -13.09 13.36 14.57
N GLY A 409 -13.28 14.69 14.66
CA GLY A 409 -13.62 15.40 15.90
C GLY A 409 -15.02 15.17 16.48
N GLU A 410 -15.93 14.50 15.76
CA GLU A 410 -17.31 14.29 16.24
C GLU A 410 -17.53 12.95 16.99
N GLY A 411 -16.48 12.16 17.28
CA GLY A 411 -16.72 10.88 18.00
C GLY A 411 -15.52 10.08 18.51
N ALA A 412 -14.34 10.67 18.69
CA ALA A 412 -13.20 9.95 19.25
C ALA A 412 -13.24 9.97 20.79
N ASN A 413 -13.56 8.82 21.40
CA ASN A 413 -13.35 8.59 22.84
C ASN A 413 -11.84 8.57 23.12
N SER A 414 -11.43 9.16 24.24
CA SER A 414 -10.08 9.60 24.62
C SER A 414 -9.01 8.52 24.84
N ASP A 415 -9.30 7.24 24.65
CA ASP A 415 -8.52 6.19 25.33
C ASP A 415 -7.52 5.42 24.46
N TYR A 416 -7.43 5.69 23.16
CA TYR A 416 -6.39 5.07 22.32
C TYR A 416 -5.75 6.06 21.35
N VAL A 417 -4.45 6.30 21.58
CA VAL A 417 -3.53 7.13 20.82
C VAL A 417 -4.01 8.59 20.72
N SER A 418 -3.61 9.41 21.69
CA SER A 418 -3.64 10.86 21.49
C SER A 418 -2.94 11.19 20.17
N LEU A 419 -3.39 12.25 19.50
CA LEU A 419 -2.74 12.78 18.31
C LEU A 419 -1.21 12.99 18.53
N ASP A 420 -0.80 13.17 19.79
CA ASP A 420 0.60 13.27 20.25
C ASP A 420 1.43 11.98 20.12
N GLY A 421 0.78 10.83 19.94
CA GLY A 421 1.40 9.57 19.54
C GLY A 421 1.26 9.25 18.04
N PHE A 422 0.20 9.76 17.39
CA PHE A 422 -0.09 9.58 15.94
C PHE A 422 0.90 10.36 15.05
N ILE A 423 1.20 11.58 15.48
CA ILE A 423 2.37 12.32 15.08
C ILE A 423 3.37 12.04 16.18
N ASP A 424 4.39 11.22 15.92
CA ASP A 424 5.48 10.97 16.87
C ASP A 424 5.92 12.31 17.51
N ALA A 425 6.07 12.35 18.84
CA ALA A 425 6.65 13.49 19.54
C ALA A 425 7.99 13.95 18.91
N ARG A 426 8.68 13.09 18.14
CA ARG A 426 9.88 13.39 17.35
C ARG A 426 9.61 14.00 15.99
N VAL A 427 8.48 13.65 15.36
CA VAL A 427 7.94 14.41 14.23
C VAL A 427 7.58 15.81 14.75
N ARG A 428 6.98 15.94 15.94
CA ARG A 428 6.80 17.22 16.64
C ARG A 428 8.11 17.92 17.07
N LEU A 429 9.13 17.23 17.57
CA LEU A 429 10.41 17.83 17.97
C LEU A 429 11.21 18.30 16.75
N ALA A 430 11.13 17.57 15.64
CA ALA A 430 11.57 18.05 14.33
C ALA A 430 10.70 19.23 13.84
N TRP A 431 9.42 19.31 14.23
CA TRP A 431 8.51 20.43 13.94
C TRP A 431 8.59 21.63 14.91
N GLN A 432 9.15 21.50 16.11
CA GLN A 432 9.15 22.54 17.16
C GLN A 432 10.52 23.21 17.36
N HIS A 433 11.62 22.63 16.86
CA HIS A 433 12.98 23.21 17.00
C HIS A 433 13.50 24.03 15.80
N ALA A 434 12.63 24.43 14.88
CA ALA A 434 12.94 25.49 13.91
C ALA A 434 12.45 26.84 14.47
N SER A 435 13.37 27.61 15.04
CA SER A 435 13.08 28.96 15.57
C SER A 435 12.69 29.92 14.43
N PRO A 436 11.63 30.73 14.59
CA PRO A 436 11.24 31.76 13.64
C PRO A 436 12.09 33.03 13.82
N ALA A 437 12.86 33.38 12.79
CA ALA A 437 13.44 34.70 12.65
C ALA A 437 13.23 35.22 11.22
N SER A 438 11.97 35.49 10.86
CA SER A 438 11.59 36.52 9.85
C SER A 438 10.09 36.48 9.54
N LEU A 439 9.24 36.84 10.49
CA LEU A 439 7.89 37.33 10.20
C LEU A 439 7.56 38.53 11.09
N ARG A 440 8.17 39.68 10.74
CA ARG A 440 7.55 41.00 10.86
C ARG A 440 7.70 41.69 9.50
N ALA A 441 6.69 41.50 8.65
CA ALA A 441 6.24 42.42 7.60
C ALA A 441 4.93 41.85 7.05
#